data_AF-A0A7J6SV30-F1
#
_entry.id   AF-A0A7J6SV30-F1
#
_cell.length_a   1.000
_cell.length_b   1.000
_cell.length_c   1.000
_cell.angle_alpha   90.00
_cell.angle_beta   90.00
_cell.angle_gamma   90.00
#
_symmetry.space_group_name_H-M   'P 1'
#
loop_
_entity.id
_entity.type
_entity.pdbx_description
1 polymer ?
#
loop_
_entity_poly.entity_id
_entity_poly.type
_entity_poly.pdbx_seq_one_letter_code
_entity_poly.pdbx_strand_id
1 'polypeptide(L)'
;MKVAFEKSLNNDPKCAHYLSLYLDELLRKRLKDMTDTEFHSNVDQVISVFRYLIDKDVFESYYRSSLCRRLLNSKPSAANVEEAEKLVVGKLRAECGQQYTSKLEGMLKDVSLSQDTSRSYSQSTST
;
A
#
# COMPACT_ATOMS: atom_id res chain seq x y z
N MET A 1 -20.65 -1.65 21.25
CA MET A 1 -19.66 -0.66 20.75
C MET A 1 -19.21 -0.97 19.32
N LYS A 2 -18.70 -2.18 19.01
CA LYS A 2 -18.25 -2.57 17.66
C LYS A 2 -19.30 -2.35 16.54
N VAL A 3 -20.50 -2.89 16.71
CA VAL A 3 -21.60 -2.77 15.71
C VAL A 3 -22.01 -1.32 15.46
N ALA A 4 -22.01 -0.48 16.49
CA ALA A 4 -22.35 0.93 16.36
C ALA A 4 -21.28 1.71 15.58
N PHE A 5 -20.00 1.42 15.85
CA PHE A 5 -18.88 2.02 15.12
C PHE A 5 -18.87 1.61 13.65
N GLU A 6 -19.03 0.31 13.38
CA GLU A 6 -19.13 -0.21 12.00
C GLU A 6 -20.29 0.44 11.25
N LYS A 7 -21.47 0.53 11.85
CA LYS A 7 -22.63 1.18 11.23
C LYS A 7 -22.36 2.67 10.95
N SER A 8 -21.78 3.40 11.89
CA SER A 8 -21.50 4.83 11.71
C SER A 8 -20.42 5.06 10.66
N LEU A 9 -19.39 4.23 10.63
CA LEU A 9 -18.26 4.35 9.71
C LEU A 9 -18.69 4.08 8.27
N ASN A 10 -19.58 3.11 8.06
CA ASN A 10 -20.07 2.76 6.73
C ASN A 10 -21.30 3.57 6.28
N ASN A 11 -21.71 4.60 7.05
CA ASN A 11 -22.77 5.52 6.60
C ASN A 11 -22.32 6.45 5.46
N ASP A 12 -21.03 6.79 5.40
CA ASP A 12 -20.45 7.56 4.30
C ASP A 12 -19.65 6.62 3.40
N PRO A 13 -20.08 6.38 2.13
CA PRO A 13 -19.35 5.52 1.21
C PRO A 13 -17.94 6.04 0.88
N LYS A 14 -17.63 7.31 1.21
CA LYS A 14 -16.30 7.89 1.04
C LYS A 14 -15.31 7.46 2.12
N CYS A 15 -15.75 6.81 3.20
CA CYS A 15 -14.84 6.38 4.27
C CYS A 15 -13.72 5.44 3.77
N ALA A 16 -14.06 4.49 2.88
CA ALA A 16 -13.07 3.64 2.23
C ALA A 16 -12.03 4.46 1.44
N HIS A 17 -12.49 5.48 0.72
CA HIS A 17 -11.62 6.38 -0.01
C HIS A 17 -10.70 7.19 0.92
N TYR A 18 -11.24 7.81 1.97
CA TYR A 18 -10.44 8.60 2.91
C TYR A 18 -9.38 7.76 3.62
N LEU A 19 -9.69 6.52 4.00
CA LEU A 19 -8.71 5.63 4.60
C LEU A 19 -7.56 5.32 3.61
N SER A 20 -7.90 5.07 2.33
CA SER A 20 -6.89 4.83 1.29
C SER A 20 -6.02 6.06 1.02
N LEU A 21 -6.60 7.27 1.06
CA LEU A 21 -5.89 8.54 0.90
C LEU A 21 -4.93 8.80 2.06
N TYR A 22 -5.38 8.57 3.30
CA TYR A 22 -4.52 8.72 4.47
C TYR A 22 -3.29 7.81 4.38
N LEU A 23 -3.49 6.54 3.97
CA LEU A 23 -2.39 5.60 3.76
C LEU A 23 -1.46 6.04 2.62
N ASP A 24 -1.98 6.59 1.52
CA ASP A 24 -1.15 7.20 0.45
C ASP A 24 -0.29 8.36 0.99
N GLU A 25 -0.86 9.23 1.82
CA GLU A 25 -0.10 10.35 2.41
C GLU A 25 1.00 9.88 3.36
N LEU A 26 0.75 8.84 4.15
CA LEU A 26 1.77 8.22 5.01
C LEU A 26 2.96 7.74 4.19
N LEU A 27 2.70 7.01 3.10
CA LEU A 27 3.73 6.44 2.23
C LEU A 27 4.50 7.49 1.42
N ARG A 28 3.85 8.61 1.05
CA ARG A 28 4.47 9.63 0.19
C ARG A 28 5.24 10.70 0.94
N LYS A 29 4.61 11.30 1.95
CA LYS A 29 5.11 12.53 2.57
C LYS A 29 5.86 12.23 3.86
N ARG A 30 5.28 11.37 4.70
CA ARG A 30 5.75 11.20 6.07
C ARG A 30 6.75 10.08 6.27
N LEU A 31 6.90 9.18 5.30
CA LEU A 31 7.81 8.03 5.43
C LEU A 31 9.26 8.44 5.74
N LYS A 32 9.72 9.60 5.24
CA LYS A 32 11.08 10.10 5.50
C LYS A 32 11.24 10.79 6.85
N ASP A 33 10.13 11.24 7.43
CA ASP A 33 10.10 12.08 8.63
C ASP A 33 9.65 11.29 9.87
N MET A 34 9.49 9.96 9.74
CA MET A 34 9.07 9.08 10.84
C MET A 34 10.01 7.89 10.99
N THR A 35 10.06 7.34 12.19
CA THR A 35 10.77 6.09 12.46
C THR A 35 9.98 4.89 11.93
N ASP A 36 10.68 3.78 11.64
CA ASP A 36 10.03 2.53 11.20
C ASP A 36 8.99 2.05 12.21
N THR A 37 9.28 2.18 13.52
CA THR A 37 8.34 1.81 14.59
C THR A 37 7.05 2.64 14.54
N GLU A 38 7.16 3.95 14.33
CA GLU A 38 6.00 4.82 14.19
C GLU A 38 5.22 4.49 12.91
N PHE A 39 5.91 4.22 11.81
CA PHE A 39 5.27 3.82 10.56
C PHE A 39 4.46 2.54 10.73
N HIS A 40 5.07 1.50 11.31
CA HIS A 40 4.39 0.23 11.59
C HIS A 40 3.15 0.42 12.48
N SER A 41 3.26 1.23 13.53
CA SER A 41 2.15 1.55 14.43
C SER A 41 1.01 2.26 13.69
N ASN A 42 1.32 3.24 12.84
CA ASN A 42 0.30 3.93 12.04
C ASN A 42 -0.37 2.98 11.04
N VAL A 43 0.37 2.09 10.39
CA VAL A 43 -0.20 1.07 9.49
C VAL A 43 -1.12 0.13 10.27
N ASP A 44 -0.74 -0.32 11.47
CA ASP A 44 -1.58 -1.18 12.31
C ASP A 44 -2.89 -0.48 12.74
N GLN A 45 -2.86 0.83 12.96
CA GLN A 45 -4.08 1.62 13.20
C GLN A 45 -4.97 1.70 11.96
N VAL A 46 -4.38 1.93 10.78
CA VAL A 46 -5.12 1.91 9.50
C VAL A 46 -5.79 0.56 9.28
N ILE A 47 -5.06 -0.53 9.52
CA ILE A 47 -5.59 -1.90 9.41
C ILE A 47 -6.71 -2.14 10.41
N SER A 48 -6.58 -1.62 11.63
CA SER A 48 -7.63 -1.72 12.65
C SER A 48 -8.93 -1.03 12.22
N VAL A 49 -8.85 0.12 11.54
CA VAL A 49 -10.04 0.80 10.96
C VAL A 49 -10.56 0.02 9.75
N PHE A 50 -9.67 -0.43 8.86
CA PHE A 50 -10.00 -1.20 7.67
C PHE A 50 -10.81 -2.46 7.96
N ARG A 51 -10.58 -3.12 9.11
CA ARG A 51 -11.37 -4.29 9.54
C ARG A 51 -12.88 -4.01 9.65
N TYR A 52 -13.27 -2.78 9.91
CA TYR A 52 -14.67 -2.36 10.04
C TYR A 52 -15.26 -1.83 8.73
N LEU A 53 -14.50 -1.74 7.64
CA LEU A 53 -15.04 -1.36 6.34
C LEU A 53 -15.86 -2.50 5.73
N ILE A 54 -17.03 -2.18 5.20
CA ILE A 54 -17.84 -3.07 4.37
C ILE A 54 -17.30 -3.07 2.94
N ASP A 55 -17.08 -1.87 2.36
CA ASP A 55 -16.66 -1.68 0.97
C ASP A 55 -15.12 -1.79 0.80
N LYS A 56 -14.58 -2.97 1.10
CA LYS A 56 -13.13 -3.25 1.03
C LYS A 56 -12.60 -3.23 -0.41
N ASP A 57 -13.40 -3.64 -1.38
CA ASP A 57 -13.07 -3.58 -2.80
C ASP A 57 -12.92 -2.13 -3.31
N VAL A 58 -13.74 -1.21 -2.80
CA VAL A 58 -13.61 0.23 -3.07
C VAL A 58 -12.27 0.74 -2.52
N PHE A 59 -11.92 0.37 -1.28
CA PHE A 59 -10.61 0.69 -0.71
C PHE A 59 -9.46 0.15 -1.59
N GLU A 60 -9.54 -1.12 -2.01
CA GLU A 60 -8.52 -1.76 -2.87
C GLU A 60 -8.34 -0.99 -4.17
N SER A 61 -9.43 -0.60 -4.83
CA SER A 61 -9.39 0.11 -6.10
C SER A 61 -8.65 1.45 -6.00
N TYR A 62 -8.90 2.21 -4.92
CA TYR A 62 -8.20 3.46 -4.65
C TYR A 62 -6.74 3.24 -4.27
N TYR A 63 -6.46 2.28 -3.37
CA TYR A 63 -5.11 1.97 -2.97
C TYR A 63 -4.26 1.49 -4.16
N ARG A 64 -4.80 0.60 -5.00
CA ARG A 64 -4.15 0.13 -6.25
C ARG A 64 -3.81 1.29 -7.19
N SER A 65 -4.75 2.21 -7.38
CA SER A 65 -4.54 3.37 -8.23
C SER A 65 -3.40 4.26 -7.72
N SER A 66 -3.32 4.47 -6.41
CA SER A 66 -2.26 5.25 -5.78
C SER A 66 -0.92 4.50 -5.79
N LEU A 67 -0.92 3.19 -5.52
CA LEU A 67 0.26 2.33 -5.65
C LEU A 67 0.84 2.40 -7.06
N CYS A 68 0.02 2.25 -8.10
CA CYS A 68 0.44 2.36 -9.49
C CYS A 68 1.19 3.68 -9.75
N ARG A 69 0.61 4.81 -9.33
CA ARG A 69 1.24 6.12 -9.47
C ARG A 69 2.57 6.21 -8.71
N ARG A 70 2.66 5.65 -7.49
CA ARG A 70 3.90 5.67 -6.70
C ARG A 70 4.98 4.81 -7.36
N LEU A 71 4.62 3.63 -7.87
CA LEU A 71 5.54 2.71 -8.54
C LEU A 71 6.08 3.27 -9.86
N LEU A 72 5.27 3.95 -10.65
CA LEU A 72 5.70 4.54 -11.92
C LEU A 72 6.56 5.81 -11.73
N ASN A 73 6.35 6.54 -10.64
CA ASN A 73 7.06 7.79 -10.36
C ASN A 73 8.22 7.61 -9.37
N SER A 74 8.41 6.42 -8.80
CA SER A 74 9.48 6.18 -7.82
C SER A 74 10.84 6.15 -8.52
N LYS A 75 11.82 6.80 -7.89
CA LYS A 75 13.22 6.65 -8.31
C LYS A 75 13.70 5.26 -7.88
N PRO A 76 14.55 4.57 -8.68
CA PRO A 76 15.08 3.25 -8.34
C PRO A 76 15.82 3.17 -6.99
N SER A 77 16.27 4.31 -6.43
CA SER A 77 16.95 4.37 -5.13
C SER A 77 16.00 4.44 -3.92
N ALA A 78 14.68 4.36 -4.13
CA ALA A 78 13.68 4.49 -3.05
C ALA A 78 13.36 3.14 -2.37
N ALA A 79 14.39 2.38 -1.98
CA ALA A 79 14.26 1.05 -1.37
C ALA A 79 13.30 1.02 -0.16
N ASN A 80 13.36 2.05 0.69
CA ASN A 80 12.48 2.17 1.87
C ASN A 80 11.00 2.26 1.49
N VAL A 81 10.66 2.80 0.31
CA VAL A 81 9.26 2.86 -0.15
C VAL A 81 8.79 1.46 -0.54
N GLU A 82 9.61 0.68 -1.25
CA GLU A 82 9.25 -0.69 -1.64
C GLU A 82 9.00 -1.59 -0.42
N GLU A 83 9.86 -1.50 0.60
CA GLU A 83 9.70 -2.23 1.86
C GLU A 83 8.42 -1.81 2.60
N ALA A 84 8.14 -0.51 2.64
CA ALA A 84 6.91 0.02 3.24
C ALA A 84 5.65 -0.47 2.50
N GLU A 85 5.67 -0.54 1.16
CA GLU A 85 4.55 -1.10 0.39
C GLU A 85 4.37 -2.60 0.65
N LYS A 86 5.48 -3.36 0.70
CA LYS A 86 5.44 -4.79 1.04
C LYS A 86 4.84 -5.03 2.43
N LEU A 87 5.16 -4.18 3.40
CA LEU A 87 4.57 -4.24 4.74
C LEU A 87 3.05 -4.05 4.67
N VAL A 88 2.58 -2.98 4.01
CA VAL A 88 1.15 -2.67 3.89
C VAL A 88 0.40 -3.80 3.18
N VAL A 89 0.91 -4.27 2.03
CA VAL A 89 0.30 -5.37 1.29
C VAL A 89 0.30 -6.66 2.11
N GLY A 90 1.38 -6.94 2.86
CA GLY A 90 1.45 -8.09 3.76
C GLY A 90 0.40 -8.04 4.87
N LYS A 91 0.14 -6.86 5.45
CA LYS A 91 -0.92 -6.67 6.45
C LYS A 91 -2.31 -6.84 5.84
N LEU A 92 -2.56 -6.27 4.65
CA LEU A 92 -3.83 -6.46 3.94
C LEU A 92 -4.07 -7.94 3.58
N ARG A 93 -3.02 -8.67 3.21
CA ARG A 93 -3.08 -10.11 2.94
C ARG A 93 -3.45 -10.89 4.19
N ALA A 94 -2.89 -10.54 5.34
CA ALA A 94 -3.25 -11.18 6.60
C ALA A 94 -4.74 -10.99 6.96
N GLU A 95 -5.32 -9.85 6.61
CA GLU A 95 -6.73 -9.54 6.89
C GLU A 95 -7.72 -10.14 5.89
N CYS A 96 -7.42 -10.10 4.60
CA CYS A 96 -8.37 -10.46 3.52
C CYS A 96 -7.94 -11.66 2.68
N GLY A 97 -6.77 -12.24 2.94
CA GLY A 97 -6.21 -13.34 2.18
C GLY A 97 -5.55 -12.93 0.87
N GLN A 98 -4.89 -13.89 0.24
CA GLN A 98 -4.09 -13.68 -0.97
C GLN A 98 -4.91 -13.27 -2.19
N GLN A 99 -6.16 -13.73 -2.32
CA GLN A 99 -7.00 -13.37 -3.48
C GLN A 99 -7.20 -11.86 -3.57
N TYR A 100 -7.40 -11.21 -2.42
CA TYR A 100 -7.56 -9.76 -2.31
C TYR A 100 -6.28 -9.01 -2.72
N THR A 101 -5.09 -9.48 -2.31
CA THR A 101 -3.82 -8.80 -2.58
C THR A 101 -3.13 -9.20 -3.88
N SER A 102 -3.61 -10.24 -4.57
CA SER A 102 -2.97 -10.83 -5.75
C SER A 102 -2.50 -9.82 -6.80
N LYS A 103 -3.34 -8.83 -7.13
CA LYS A 103 -3.01 -7.76 -8.09
C LYS A 103 -1.93 -6.81 -7.56
N LEU A 104 -2.00 -6.44 -6.28
CA LEU A 104 -1.04 -5.55 -5.64
C LEU A 104 0.35 -6.21 -5.54
N GLU A 105 0.38 -7.49 -5.17
CA GLU A 105 1.59 -8.31 -5.14
C GLU A 105 2.21 -8.43 -6.53
N GLY A 106 1.39 -8.63 -7.57
CA GLY A 106 1.83 -8.64 -8.96
C GLY A 106 2.51 -7.34 -9.37
N MET A 107 1.90 -6.19 -9.08
CA MET A 107 2.48 -4.87 -9.40
C MET A 107 3.86 -4.66 -8.74
N LEU A 108 4.02 -5.05 -7.47
CA LEU A 108 5.31 -4.95 -6.78
C LEU A 108 6.37 -5.85 -7.42
N LYS A 109 5.99 -7.08 -7.79
CA LYS A 109 6.87 -8.04 -8.46
C LYS A 109 7.31 -7.52 -9.83
N ASP A 110 6.39 -6.96 -10.62
CA ASP A 110 6.67 -6.46 -11.96
C ASP A 110 7.70 -5.32 -11.94
N VAL A 111 7.60 -4.42 -10.96
CA VAL A 111 8.57 -3.33 -10.77
C VAL A 111 9.94 -3.86 -10.38
N SER A 112 10.01 -4.78 -9.42
CA SER A 112 11.28 -5.40 -9.01
C SER A 112 11.97 -6.10 -10.20
N LEU A 113 11.22 -6.90 -10.98
CA LEU A 113 11.74 -7.58 -12.16
C LEU A 113 12.21 -6.60 -13.24
N SER A 114 11.45 -5.51 -13.46
CA SER A 114 11.81 -4.48 -14.43
C SER A 114 13.12 -3.78 -14.04
N GLN A 115 13.34 -3.51 -12.75
CA GLN A 115 14.58 -2.88 -12.27
C GLN A 115 15.77 -3.81 -12.45
N ASP A 116 15.63 -5.09 -12.10
CA ASP A 116 16.70 -6.09 -12.28
C ASP A 116 17.07 -6.26 -13.75
N THR A 117 16.07 -6.38 -14.63
CA THR A 117 16.25 -6.47 -16.08
C THR A 117 17.00 -5.24 -16.62
N SER A 118 16.60 -4.04 -16.19
CA SER A 118 17.27 -2.81 -16.61
C SER A 118 18.73 -2.75 -16.14
N ARG A 119 19.03 -3.20 -14.92
CA ARG A 119 20.40 -3.25 -14.39
C ARG A 119 21.27 -4.23 -15.19
N SER A 120 20.77 -5.43 -15.47
CA SER A 120 21.49 -6.43 -16.28
C SER A 120 21.77 -5.90 -17.68
N TYR A 121 20.79 -5.25 -18.32
CA TYR A 121 20.98 -4.66 -19.64
C TYR A 121 22.08 -3.57 -19.65
N SER A 122 22.05 -2.64 -18.68
CA SER A 122 23.07 -1.59 -18.58
C SER A 122 24.49 -2.17 -18.40
N GLN A 123 24.65 -3.23 -17.60
CA GLN A 123 25.92 -3.92 -17.42
C GLN A 123 26.42 -4.55 -18.74
N SER A 124 25.54 -5.24 -19.48
CA SER A 124 25.91 -5.84 -20.76
C SER A 124 26.31 -4.83 -21.83
N THR A 125 25.73 -3.63 -21.81
CA THR A 125 26.05 -2.56 -22.78
C THR A 125 27.25 -1.69 -22.41
N SER A 126 27.76 -1.81 -21.18
CA SER A 126 28.93 -1.06 -20.68
C SER A 126 30.24 -1.84 -20.83
N THR A 127 30.20 -2.97 -21.55
CA THR A 127 31.35 -3.80 -21.95
C THR A 127 31.51 -3.71 -23.46
#